data_AF-A0A370TAZ0-F1
#
_entry.id   AF-A0A370TAZ0-F1
#
_cell.length_a   1.000
_cell.length_b   1.000
_cell.length_c   1.000
_cell.angle_alpha   90.00
_cell.angle_beta   90.00
_cell.angle_gamma   90.00
#
_symmetry.space_group_name_H-M   'P 1'
#
loop_
_entity.id
_entity.type
_entity.pdbx_description
1 polymer ?
#
loop_
_entity_poly.entity_id
_entity_poly.type
_entity_poly.pdbx_seq_one_letter_code
_entity_poly.pdbx_strand_id
1 'polypeptide(L)'
;MHSSVLLALVAAPLTVLAAPIAEHAASALNAAIKAKGKKDFGSQSHLQANQGSGVAGALRTLTSSGVSEVAITELDIVNGCSTDYVNTVKACVEQAKCVGVTVWGVRDPDSWRASNNPLLFDASFNPEPAYPVAMQYLGQ
;
A
#
# COMPACT_ATOMS: atom_id res chain seq x y z
N MET A 1 42.97 -62.01 9.18
CA MET A 1 41.90 -62.95 9.52
C MET A 1 41.15 -62.38 10.72
N HIS A 2 39.88 -62.02 10.48
CA HIS A 2 38.71 -61.94 11.37
C HIS A 2 38.75 -61.28 12.76
N SER A 3 37.64 -60.53 12.97
CA SER A 3 36.87 -60.30 14.21
C SER A 3 37.27 -59.08 15.04
N SER A 4 36.38 -58.28 15.63
CA SER A 4 34.94 -57.97 15.50
C SER A 4 34.65 -56.91 16.58
N VAL A 5 33.81 -55.92 16.25
CA VAL A 5 32.80 -55.27 17.12
C VAL A 5 33.24 -54.67 18.46
N LEU A 6 33.16 -53.34 18.59
CA LEU A 6 32.25 -52.76 19.60
C LEU A 6 31.80 -51.34 19.24
N LEU A 7 30.49 -51.24 19.03
CA LEU A 7 29.66 -50.06 18.88
C LEU A 7 29.57 -49.33 20.22
N ALA A 8 30.13 -48.13 20.33
CA ALA A 8 29.79 -47.18 21.39
C ALA A 8 28.94 -46.07 20.76
N LEU A 9 27.63 -46.28 20.85
CA LEU A 9 26.58 -45.35 20.46
C LEU A 9 26.60 -44.16 21.45
N VAL A 10 27.38 -43.12 21.16
CA VAL A 10 27.21 -41.84 21.85
C VAL A 10 26.07 -41.12 21.15
N ALA A 11 24.92 -41.10 21.80
CA ALA A 11 23.75 -40.35 21.37
C ALA A 11 24.11 -38.85 21.26
N ALA A 12 24.37 -38.40 20.04
CA ALA A 12 24.32 -36.97 19.73
C ALA A 12 22.85 -36.53 19.91
N PRO A 13 22.59 -35.42 20.62
CA PRO A 13 21.23 -34.98 20.87
C PRO A 13 20.54 -34.70 19.54
N LEU A 14 19.42 -35.40 19.34
CA LEU A 14 18.49 -35.24 18.23
C LEU A 14 17.70 -33.94 18.45
N THR A 15 18.34 -32.78 18.34
CA THR A 15 17.65 -31.50 18.48
C THR A 15 18.11 -30.50 17.42
N VAL A 16 17.14 -30.13 16.59
CA VAL A 16 17.08 -29.00 15.67
C VAL A 16 17.70 -29.21 14.27
N LEU A 17 16.99 -29.98 13.44
CA LEU A 17 16.97 -29.78 11.99
C LEU A 17 15.66 -29.07 11.59
N ALA A 18 15.52 -27.77 11.91
CA ALA A 18 14.39 -26.97 11.43
C ALA A 18 14.59 -25.44 11.55
N ALA A 19 15.80 -24.91 11.32
CA ALA A 19 16.05 -23.47 11.45
C ALA A 19 16.81 -22.77 10.30
N PRO A 20 17.76 -23.37 9.55
CA PRO A 20 18.60 -22.54 8.67
C PRO A 20 17.99 -22.23 7.29
N ILE A 21 16.96 -22.96 6.85
CA ILE A 21 16.36 -22.79 5.52
C ILE A 21 15.34 -21.65 5.44
N ALA A 22 14.60 -21.38 6.52
CA ALA A 22 13.61 -20.29 6.53
C ALA A 22 14.31 -18.91 6.51
N GLU A 23 15.42 -18.76 7.24
CA GLU A 23 16.19 -17.51 7.32
C GLU A 23 16.97 -17.22 6.02
N HIS A 24 17.53 -18.26 5.38
CA HIS A 24 18.15 -18.13 4.05
C HIS A 24 17.12 -17.86 2.95
N ALA A 25 15.93 -18.46 3.00
CA ALA A 25 14.87 -18.20 2.03
C ALA A 25 14.32 -16.76 2.15
N ALA A 26 14.13 -16.26 3.38
CA ALA A 26 13.73 -14.88 3.62
C ALA A 26 14.81 -13.88 3.16
N SER A 27 16.08 -14.17 3.42
CA SER A 27 17.21 -13.34 2.98
C SER A 27 17.38 -13.37 1.46
N ALA A 28 17.23 -14.55 0.82
CA ALA A 28 17.30 -14.71 -0.63
C ALA A 28 16.11 -14.06 -1.34
N LEU A 29 14.90 -14.12 -0.76
CA LEU A 29 13.74 -13.41 -1.27
C LEU A 29 13.93 -11.89 -1.17
N ASN A 30 14.42 -11.39 -0.04
CA ASN A 30 14.71 -9.97 0.16
C ASN A 30 15.83 -9.48 -0.78
N ALA A 31 16.87 -10.29 -1.00
CA ALA A 31 17.93 -10.01 -1.97
C ALA A 31 17.42 -10.05 -3.41
N ALA A 32 16.52 -10.97 -3.76
CA ALA A 32 15.90 -11.03 -5.09
C ALA A 32 14.94 -9.85 -5.34
N ILE A 33 14.21 -9.40 -4.33
CA ILE A 33 13.38 -8.19 -4.39
C ILE A 33 14.26 -6.95 -4.59
N LYS A 34 15.33 -6.82 -3.80
CA LYS A 34 16.32 -5.73 -3.95
C LYS A 34 17.04 -5.77 -5.31
N ALA A 35 17.41 -6.95 -5.80
CA ALA A 35 18.10 -7.16 -7.08
C ALA A 35 17.19 -6.89 -8.29
N LYS A 36 15.87 -7.08 -8.15
CA LYS A 36 14.88 -6.66 -9.16
C LYS A 36 14.73 -5.12 -9.23
N GLY A 37 15.26 -4.37 -8.26
CA GLY A 37 15.33 -2.91 -8.30
C GLY A 37 13.99 -2.18 -8.30
N LYS A 38 12.88 -2.88 -8.02
CA LYS A 38 11.55 -2.26 -7.98
C LYS A 38 11.43 -1.43 -6.70
N LYS A 39 11.28 -0.13 -6.87
CA LYS A 39 11.01 0.84 -5.81
C LYS A 39 9.61 1.36 -6.06
N ASP A 40 8.76 1.35 -5.04
CA ASP A 40 7.40 1.85 -5.14
C ASP A 40 7.19 2.99 -4.14
N PHE A 41 6.26 3.90 -4.44
CA PHE A 41 5.93 5.01 -3.55
C PHE A 41 4.43 5.11 -3.26
N GLY A 42 4.09 5.13 -1.98
CA GLY A 42 2.77 5.54 -1.50
C GLY A 42 2.74 7.04 -1.20
N SER A 43 1.75 7.75 -1.72
CA SER A 43 1.41 9.11 -1.30
C SER A 43 0.17 9.04 -0.41
N GLN A 44 0.29 9.44 0.86
CA GLN A 44 -0.86 9.47 1.78
C GLN A 44 -1.99 10.33 1.20
N SER A 45 -1.66 11.52 0.71
CA SER A 45 -2.63 12.45 0.11
C SER A 45 -3.73 12.86 1.10
N HIS A 46 -3.35 13.19 2.34
CA HIS A 46 -4.17 13.96 3.26
C HIS A 46 -4.23 15.42 2.80
N LEU A 47 -5.26 15.78 2.04
CA LEU A 47 -5.34 17.06 1.37
C LEU A 47 -6.14 18.10 2.18
N GLN A 48 -5.80 19.36 1.98
CA GLN A 48 -6.70 20.48 2.28
C GLN A 48 -7.70 20.67 1.14
N ALA A 49 -8.76 21.43 1.39
CA ALA A 49 -9.68 21.84 0.34
C ALA A 49 -8.94 22.61 -0.77
N ASN A 50 -9.32 22.36 -2.02
CA ASN A 50 -8.79 22.93 -3.26
C ASN A 50 -7.36 22.49 -3.64
N GLN A 51 -6.84 21.41 -3.05
CA GLN A 51 -5.50 20.91 -3.37
C GLN A 51 -5.46 19.75 -4.37
N GLY A 52 -6.61 19.19 -4.76
CA GLY A 52 -6.68 17.99 -5.62
C GLY A 52 -6.07 18.21 -7.01
N SER A 53 -6.13 19.44 -7.55
CA SER A 53 -5.55 19.79 -8.86
C SER A 53 -4.03 19.63 -8.92
N GLY A 54 -3.33 19.69 -7.78
CA GLY A 54 -1.88 19.53 -7.69
C GLY A 54 -1.39 18.07 -7.74
N VAL A 55 -2.28 17.10 -7.47
CA VAL A 55 -1.90 15.68 -7.28
C VAL A 55 -1.27 15.10 -8.55
N ALA A 56 -1.80 15.42 -9.74
CA ALA A 56 -1.25 14.93 -11.00
C ALA A 56 0.23 15.36 -11.19
N GLY A 57 0.58 16.58 -10.79
CA GLY A 57 1.97 17.06 -10.81
C GLY A 57 2.85 16.29 -9.83
N ALA A 58 2.37 16.07 -8.60
CA ALA A 58 3.10 15.33 -7.58
C ALA A 58 3.36 13.87 -8.00
N LEU A 59 2.36 13.17 -8.54
CA LEU A 59 2.51 11.80 -9.04
C LEU A 59 3.50 11.73 -10.21
N ARG A 60 3.51 12.73 -11.12
CA ARG A 60 4.52 12.82 -12.19
C ARG A 60 5.94 12.97 -11.63
N THR A 61 6.12 13.76 -10.58
CA THR A 61 7.43 13.90 -9.91
C THR A 61 7.88 12.58 -9.30
N LEU A 62 6.98 11.88 -8.58
CA LEU A 62 7.29 10.57 -7.99
C LEU A 62 7.65 9.55 -9.07
N THR A 63 6.86 9.45 -10.14
CA THR A 63 7.07 8.47 -11.21
C THR A 63 8.31 8.74 -12.08
N SER A 64 8.78 9.99 -12.12
CA SER A 64 10.04 10.39 -12.76
C SER A 64 11.29 9.95 -11.97
N SER A 65 11.15 9.53 -10.72
CA SER A 65 12.29 9.12 -9.86
C SER A 65 12.79 7.70 -10.10
N GLY A 66 12.25 7.00 -11.10
CA GLY A 66 12.63 5.61 -11.43
C GLY A 66 11.85 4.54 -10.67
N VAL A 67 10.80 4.91 -9.92
CA VAL A 67 9.89 3.93 -9.29
C VAL A 67 9.15 3.09 -10.32
N SER A 68 8.84 1.85 -9.92
CA SER A 68 8.04 0.92 -10.71
C SER A 68 6.57 1.28 -10.61
N GLU A 69 6.07 1.48 -9.39
CA GLU A 69 4.67 1.81 -9.14
C GLU A 69 4.53 2.98 -8.15
N VAL A 70 3.39 3.65 -8.23
CA VAL A 70 2.93 4.61 -7.22
C VAL A 70 1.50 4.26 -6.80
N ALA A 71 1.11 4.64 -5.59
CA ALA A 71 -0.27 4.52 -5.14
C ALA A 71 -0.66 5.73 -4.29
N ILE A 72 -1.93 6.07 -4.31
CA ILE A 72 -2.51 6.96 -3.30
C ILE A 72 -3.05 6.06 -2.19
N THR A 73 -2.51 6.17 -0.97
CA THR A 73 -2.68 5.13 0.05
C THR A 73 -3.61 5.53 1.19
N GLU A 74 -3.83 6.82 1.43
CA GLU A 74 -4.54 7.31 2.62
C GLU A 74 -5.37 8.56 2.29
N LEU A 75 -6.08 8.57 1.16
CA LEU A 75 -6.78 9.75 0.68
C LEU A 75 -7.87 10.18 1.66
N ASP A 76 -7.79 11.41 2.13
CA ASP A 76 -8.89 12.15 2.74
C ASP A 76 -8.72 13.64 2.42
N ILE A 77 -9.82 14.37 2.25
CA ILE A 77 -9.79 15.76 1.76
C ILE A 77 -10.72 16.60 2.63
N VAL A 78 -10.22 17.68 3.25
CA VAL A 78 -11.06 18.59 4.05
C VAL A 78 -12.36 18.95 3.31
N ASN A 79 -13.47 18.81 3.99
CA ASN A 79 -14.84 19.06 3.55
C ASN A 79 -15.34 18.15 2.41
N GLY A 80 -14.69 17.02 2.14
CA GLY A 80 -15.20 16.03 1.18
C GLY A 80 -15.37 16.59 -0.23
N CYS A 81 -14.57 17.59 -0.62
CA CYS A 81 -14.79 18.35 -1.86
C CYS A 81 -14.80 17.43 -3.10
N SER A 82 -15.94 17.34 -3.79
CA SER A 82 -16.13 16.44 -4.94
C SER A 82 -15.13 16.71 -6.05
N THR A 83 -14.86 17.99 -6.36
CA THR A 83 -13.89 18.38 -7.39
C THR A 83 -12.48 17.89 -7.06
N ASP A 84 -12.06 17.95 -5.80
CA ASP A 84 -10.73 17.49 -5.40
C ASP A 84 -10.62 15.97 -5.41
N TYR A 85 -11.67 15.25 -4.99
CA TYR A 85 -11.73 13.79 -5.11
C TYR A 85 -11.62 13.37 -6.58
N VAL A 86 -12.37 14.01 -7.48
CA VAL A 86 -12.27 13.78 -8.93
C VAL A 86 -10.86 14.01 -9.43
N ASN A 87 -10.28 15.17 -9.14
CA ASN A 87 -8.94 15.51 -9.62
C ASN A 87 -7.89 14.51 -9.12
N THR A 88 -8.02 14.06 -7.88
CA THR A 88 -7.09 13.11 -7.24
C THR A 88 -7.22 11.70 -7.82
N VAL A 89 -8.44 11.18 -7.97
CA VAL A 89 -8.68 9.85 -8.55
C VAL A 89 -8.29 9.85 -10.02
N LYS A 90 -8.72 10.85 -10.79
CA LYS A 90 -8.34 11.03 -12.20
C LYS A 90 -6.83 11.11 -12.37
N ALA A 91 -6.11 11.81 -11.48
CA ALA A 91 -4.66 11.88 -11.52
C ALA A 91 -3.98 10.51 -11.39
N CYS A 92 -4.54 9.61 -10.57
CA CYS A 92 -4.05 8.24 -10.49
C CYS A 92 -4.42 7.44 -11.75
N VAL A 93 -5.68 7.47 -12.17
CA VAL A 93 -6.16 6.74 -13.36
C VAL A 93 -5.39 7.11 -14.63
N GLU A 94 -5.04 8.39 -14.81
CA GLU A 94 -4.28 8.88 -15.96
C GLU A 94 -2.77 8.64 -15.85
N GLN A 95 -2.26 8.27 -14.67
CA GLN A 95 -0.86 7.94 -14.46
C GLN A 95 -0.65 6.42 -14.60
N ALA A 96 -0.01 5.99 -15.69
CA ALA A 96 0.17 4.57 -16.00
C ALA A 96 0.88 3.74 -14.91
N LYS A 97 1.72 4.35 -14.07
CA LYS A 97 2.36 3.68 -12.93
C LYS A 97 1.54 3.73 -11.64
N CYS A 98 0.41 4.42 -11.61
CA CYS A 98 -0.43 4.49 -10.43
C CYS A 98 -1.34 3.26 -10.36
N VAL A 99 -1.16 2.44 -9.32
CA VAL A 99 -1.82 1.13 -9.23
C VAL A 99 -3.11 1.15 -8.41
N GLY A 100 -3.43 2.27 -7.77
CA GLY A 100 -4.69 2.40 -7.05
C GLY A 100 -4.77 3.60 -6.12
N VAL A 101 -5.99 3.78 -5.60
CA VAL A 101 -6.35 4.78 -4.60
C VAL A 101 -7.02 4.06 -3.44
N THR A 102 -6.57 4.34 -2.21
CA THR A 102 -7.21 3.91 -0.96
C THR A 102 -7.61 5.15 -0.18
N VAL A 103 -8.87 5.23 0.23
CA VAL A 103 -9.42 6.31 1.07
C VAL A 103 -9.19 5.96 2.54
N TRP A 104 -8.85 6.96 3.37
CA TRP A 104 -8.48 6.76 4.77
C TRP A 104 -9.67 6.76 5.74
N GLY A 105 -10.60 5.84 5.48
CA GLY A 105 -11.81 5.65 6.26
C GLY A 105 -13.04 5.51 5.39
N VAL A 106 -14.16 5.16 6.02
CA VAL A 106 -15.46 5.03 5.34
C VAL A 106 -16.34 6.24 5.64
N ARG A 107 -16.74 6.41 6.91
CA ARG A 107 -17.62 7.50 7.34
C ARG A 107 -16.86 8.63 8.00
N ASP A 108 -17.30 9.85 7.77
CA ASP A 108 -16.79 11.06 8.41
C ASP A 108 -16.60 10.98 9.94
N PRO A 109 -17.58 10.56 10.75
CA PRO A 109 -17.41 10.49 12.20
C PRO A 109 -16.33 9.50 12.68
N ASP A 110 -15.94 8.53 11.85
CA ASP A 110 -14.90 7.54 12.19
C ASP A 110 -13.50 8.00 11.75
N SER A 111 -13.40 9.12 11.02
CA SER A 111 -12.12 9.66 10.55
C SER A 111 -11.26 10.20 11.69
N TRP A 112 -9.95 10.04 11.59
CA TRP A 112 -8.99 10.77 12.44
C TRP A 112 -9.08 12.30 12.29
N ARG A 113 -9.74 12.77 11.22
CA ARG A 113 -10.02 14.17 10.89
C ARG A 113 -11.51 14.49 10.94
N ALA A 114 -12.29 13.79 11.77
CA ALA A 114 -13.77 13.87 11.81
C ALA A 114 -14.33 15.31 11.83
N SER A 115 -13.66 16.27 12.48
CA SER A 115 -14.09 17.67 12.50
C SER A 115 -14.10 18.37 11.13
N ASN A 116 -13.52 17.74 10.10
CA ASN A 116 -13.36 18.28 8.76
C ASN A 116 -14.21 17.56 7.72
N ASN A 117 -15.03 16.57 8.09
CA ASN A 117 -15.89 15.82 7.17
C ASN A 117 -15.18 15.38 5.86
N PRO A 118 -14.11 14.55 5.93
CA PRO A 118 -13.18 14.44 4.82
C PRO A 118 -13.36 13.22 3.92
N LEU A 119 -14.34 12.36 4.20
CA LEU A 119 -14.54 11.06 3.56
C LEU A 119 -15.71 11.08 2.59
N LEU A 120 -16.21 9.90 2.22
CA LEU A 120 -17.17 9.70 1.14
C LEU A 120 -18.56 9.29 1.64
N PHE A 121 -18.72 9.10 2.95
CA PHE A 121 -19.97 8.68 3.56
C PHE A 121 -20.24 9.46 4.84
N ASP A 122 -21.52 9.80 5.03
CA ASP A 122 -21.98 10.48 6.22
C ASP A 122 -22.06 9.53 7.44
N ALA A 123 -22.51 10.04 8.58
CA ALA A 123 -22.67 9.27 9.80
C ALA A 123 -23.65 8.09 9.68
N SER A 124 -24.57 8.10 8.72
CA SER A 124 -25.56 7.05 8.48
C SER A 124 -25.18 6.10 7.34
N PHE A 125 -23.94 6.17 6.84
CA PHE A 125 -23.47 5.45 5.65
C PHE A 125 -24.18 5.85 4.36
N ASN A 126 -24.81 7.03 4.30
CA ASN A 126 -25.27 7.53 3.01
C ASN A 126 -24.06 8.06 2.22
N PRO A 127 -23.98 7.77 0.91
CA PRO A 127 -22.91 8.29 0.08
C PRO A 127 -23.02 9.81 -0.03
N GLU A 128 -21.89 10.49 0.13
CA GLU A 128 -21.77 11.92 -0.05
C GLU A 128 -21.59 12.29 -1.53
N PRO A 129 -21.75 13.57 -1.93
CA PRO A 129 -21.63 13.98 -3.32
C PRO A 129 -20.32 13.59 -4.00
N ALA A 130 -19.22 13.46 -3.25
CA ALA A 130 -17.93 13.02 -3.79
C ALA A 130 -17.89 11.54 -4.19
N TYR A 131 -18.68 10.67 -3.54
CA TYR A 131 -18.65 9.22 -3.76
C TYR A 131 -18.98 8.81 -5.20
N PRO A 132 -20.16 9.14 -5.76
CA PRO A 132 -20.51 8.69 -7.10
C PRO A 132 -19.55 9.24 -8.17
N VAL A 133 -19.00 10.45 -7.96
CA VAL A 133 -18.09 11.07 -8.92
C VAL A 133 -16.70 10.43 -8.86
N ALA A 134 -16.22 10.02 -7.68
CA ALA A 134 -14.99 9.23 -7.56
C ALA A 134 -15.13 7.85 -8.22
N MET A 135 -16.28 7.18 -8.02
CA MET A 135 -16.54 5.83 -8.57
C MET A 135 -16.61 5.81 -10.11
N GLN A 136 -17.12 6.87 -10.73
CA GLN A 136 -17.14 7.02 -12.19
C GLN A 136 -15.77 6.79 -12.85
N TYR A 137 -14.68 7.22 -12.20
CA TYR A 137 -13.32 7.08 -12.73
C TYR A 137 -12.69 5.71 -12.45
N LEU A 138 -13.27 4.93 -11.54
CA LEU A 138 -12.82 3.58 -11.21
C LEU A 138 -13.58 2.49 -11.98
N GLY A 139 -14.50 2.89 -12.88
CA GLY A 139 -15.29 1.97 -13.70
C GLY A 139 -16.31 1.16 -12.90
N GLN A 140 -16.79 1.72 -11.78
CA GLN A 140 -17.76 1.12 -10.87
C GLN A 140 -19.04 1.95 -10.75
#